data_AF-A0A6G0KPF8-F1
#
_entry.id   AF-A0A6G0KPF8-F1
#
_cell.length_a   1.000
_cell.length_b   1.000
_cell.length_c   1.000
_cell.angle_alpha   90.00
_cell.angle_beta   90.00
_cell.angle_gamma   90.00
#
_symmetry.space_group_name_H-M   'P 1'
#
loop_
_entity.id
_entity.type
_entity.pdbx_description
1 polymer ?
#
loop_
_entity_poly.entity_id
_entity_poly.type
_entity_poly.pdbx_seq_one_letter_code
_entity_poly.pdbx_strand_id
1 'polypeptide(L)'
;MVLSPGWLFPKRTGRAGQLDPALYLPELITEQGVSDLYAEAPWEDLDVDPAEPLTSDPDWGLSLAKIATDFQVLARDHKQAIWETTHSFPILRPRQSAEPWAASIYSGRKNRSSHAREKFRAWEDQVLDLIRRTGCCDLDILLDPAFLRFPQKSEESTWFPGREALAEGRSAPKVLSYALRL
;
A
#
# COMPACT_ATOMS: atom_id res chain seq x y z
N MET A 1 9.86 16.48 4.58
CA MET A 1 9.04 16.76 3.40
C MET A 1 7.60 16.45 3.80
N VAL A 2 6.67 17.41 3.76
CA VAL A 2 5.27 17.15 4.12
C VAL A 2 4.60 16.51 2.91
N LEU A 3 4.17 15.26 3.06
CA LEU A 3 3.51 14.50 1.99
C LEU A 3 2.08 15.03 1.85
N SER A 4 1.67 15.36 0.61
CA SER A 4 0.35 15.94 0.33
C SER A 4 -0.79 14.98 0.70
N PRO A 5 -1.98 15.47 1.09
CA PRO A 5 -3.16 14.65 1.27
C PRO A 5 -3.48 13.85 -0.02
N GLY A 6 -3.54 12.52 0.07
CA GLY A 6 -3.66 11.63 -1.10
C GLY A 6 -2.38 10.86 -1.44
N TRP A 7 -1.26 11.17 -0.77
CA TRP A 7 0.03 10.51 -1.00
C TRP A 7 0.12 9.09 -0.40
N LEU A 8 -0.57 8.84 0.72
CA LEU A 8 -0.58 7.51 1.36
C LEU A 8 -1.71 6.60 0.81
N PHE A 9 -2.80 7.23 0.36
CA PHE A 9 -3.90 6.60 -0.34
C PHE A 9 -4.34 7.54 -1.46
N PRO A 10 -4.10 7.20 -2.75
CA PRO A 10 -4.54 8.05 -3.85
C PRO A 10 -6.05 8.21 -3.80
N LYS A 11 -6.57 9.33 -4.32
CA LYS A 11 -8.02 9.57 -4.39
C LYS A 11 -8.68 8.42 -5.15
N ARG A 12 -9.31 7.52 -4.40
CA ARG A 12 -9.85 6.26 -4.93
C ARG A 12 -10.97 6.54 -5.93
N THR A 13 -10.89 5.96 -7.12
CA THR A 13 -11.99 5.99 -8.09
C THR A 13 -12.34 4.62 -8.63
N GLY A 14 -13.62 4.30 -8.54
CA GLY A 14 -14.15 3.01 -8.95
C GLY A 14 -13.90 1.90 -7.91
N ARG A 15 -14.43 0.71 -8.19
CA ARG A 15 -14.09 -0.50 -7.45
C ARG A 15 -12.78 -1.07 -7.97
N ALA A 16 -12.02 -1.75 -7.11
CA ALA A 16 -10.88 -2.57 -7.49
C ALA A 16 -11.17 -3.35 -8.79
N GLY A 17 -10.37 -3.14 -9.83
CA GLY A 17 -10.49 -3.89 -11.09
C GLY A 17 -11.49 -3.34 -12.10
N GLN A 18 -12.20 -2.24 -11.83
CA GLN A 18 -12.98 -1.54 -12.85
C GLN A 18 -12.13 -0.44 -13.50
N LEU A 19 -11.67 -0.71 -14.71
CA LEU A 19 -11.00 0.29 -15.54
C LEU A 19 -12.01 1.35 -15.97
N ASP A 20 -11.71 2.63 -15.76
CA ASP A 20 -12.40 3.73 -16.43
C ASP A 20 -11.55 4.14 -17.66
N PRO A 21 -11.98 3.84 -18.89
CA PRO A 21 -11.23 4.17 -20.09
C PRO A 21 -11.00 5.68 -20.27
N ALA A 22 -11.88 6.53 -19.72
CA ALA A 22 -11.74 7.99 -19.82
C ALA A 22 -10.61 8.53 -18.92
N LEU A 23 -10.21 7.75 -17.92
CA LEU A 23 -9.17 8.11 -16.95
C LEU A 23 -7.84 7.37 -17.20
N TYR A 24 -7.85 6.36 -18.08
CA TYR A 24 -6.67 5.56 -18.35
C TYR A 24 -5.80 6.19 -19.43
N LEU A 25 -4.56 6.56 -19.04
CA LEU A 25 -3.52 7.08 -19.92
C LEU A 25 -2.47 5.99 -20.19
N PRO A 26 -2.65 5.14 -21.22
CA PRO A 26 -1.73 4.03 -21.51
C PRO A 26 -0.31 4.48 -21.86
N GLU A 27 -0.13 5.74 -22.27
CA GLU A 27 1.13 6.37 -22.64
C GLU A 27 2.02 6.63 -21.44
N LEU A 28 1.46 6.70 -20.23
CA LEU A 28 2.21 6.85 -18.98
C LEU A 28 2.78 5.53 -18.46
N ILE A 29 2.18 4.40 -18.84
CA ILE A 29 2.56 3.07 -18.35
C ILE A 29 3.53 2.41 -19.33
N THR A 30 4.73 2.99 -19.48
CA THR A 30 5.81 2.44 -20.33
C THR A 30 6.82 1.67 -19.49
N GLU A 31 7.63 0.81 -20.12
CA GLU A 31 8.69 0.07 -19.42
C GLU A 31 9.66 1.04 -18.70
N GLN A 32 10.14 2.06 -19.42
CA GLN A 32 11.02 3.07 -18.85
C GLN A 32 10.34 3.84 -17.72
N GLY A 33 9.10 4.31 -17.93
CA GLY A 33 8.37 5.08 -16.91
C GLY A 33 8.10 4.28 -15.64
N VAL A 34 7.81 2.98 -15.76
CA VAL A 34 7.66 2.08 -14.60
C VAL A 34 9.01 1.82 -13.94
N SER A 35 10.08 1.65 -14.72
CA SER A 35 11.43 1.42 -14.18
C SER A 35 11.94 2.63 -13.41
N ASP A 36 11.78 3.83 -13.96
CA ASP A 36 12.12 5.11 -13.33
C ASP A 36 11.35 5.30 -12.02
N LEU A 37 10.04 5.01 -12.04
CA LEU A 37 9.20 5.05 -10.85
C LEU A 37 9.72 4.12 -9.74
N TYR A 38 10.12 2.89 -10.08
CA TYR A 38 10.62 1.93 -9.08
C TYR A 38 12.02 2.30 -8.58
N ALA A 39 12.84 2.94 -9.42
CA ALA A 39 14.14 3.45 -9.03
C ALA A 39 14.03 4.61 -8.03
N GLU A 40 12.97 5.41 -8.08
CA GLU A 40 12.68 6.47 -7.09
C GLU A 40 12.26 5.91 -5.72
N ALA A 41 11.93 4.62 -5.62
CA ALA A 41 11.51 3.96 -4.38
C ALA A 41 10.45 4.75 -3.58
N PRO A 42 9.31 5.15 -4.20
CA PRO A 42 8.31 6.03 -3.58
C PRO A 42 7.69 5.48 -2.29
N TRP A 43 7.83 4.17 -2.03
CA TRP A 43 7.38 3.56 -0.80
C TRP A 43 8.25 3.90 0.41
N GLU A 44 9.48 4.40 0.25
CA GLU A 44 10.34 4.75 1.38
C GLU A 44 9.79 5.92 2.20
N ASP A 45 9.13 6.85 1.51
CA ASP A 45 8.41 7.98 2.10
C ASP A 45 7.17 7.53 2.91
N LEU A 46 6.80 6.24 2.89
CA LEU A 46 5.65 5.75 3.67
C LEU A 46 6.02 5.87 5.14
N ASP A 47 5.32 6.80 5.80
CA ASP A 47 5.34 6.89 7.25
C ASP A 47 4.56 5.71 7.81
N VAL A 48 5.30 4.67 8.20
CA VAL A 48 4.80 3.48 8.88
C VAL A 48 5.22 3.46 10.33
N ASP A 49 5.86 4.54 10.81
CA ASP A 49 6.19 4.66 12.22
C ASP A 49 4.87 4.90 12.97
N PRO A 50 4.50 4.02 13.90
CA PRO A 50 3.26 4.16 14.63
C PRO A 50 3.28 5.45 15.47
N ALA A 51 2.14 6.13 15.54
CA ALA A 51 1.88 7.02 16.66
C ALA A 51 2.07 6.25 17.98
N GLU A 52 2.43 6.95 19.06
CA GLU A 52 2.52 6.33 20.39
C GLU A 52 1.23 5.53 20.65
N PRO A 53 1.31 4.21 20.92
CA PRO A 53 0.12 3.38 21.07
C PRO A 53 -0.80 3.97 22.13
N LEU A 54 -2.04 4.22 21.77
CA LEU A 54 -3.08 4.74 22.65
C LEU A 54 -3.36 3.76 23.81
N THR A 55 -3.00 2.49 23.61
CA THR A 55 -3.38 1.35 24.44
C THR A 55 -2.15 0.83 25.19
N SER A 56 -1.74 1.55 26.23
CA SER A 56 -0.65 1.11 27.12
C SER A 56 -1.21 0.75 28.50
N ASP A 57 -1.77 -0.45 28.66
CA ASP A 57 -1.96 -1.05 29.98
C ASP A 57 -0.57 -1.49 30.53
N PRO A 58 -0.11 -0.93 31.67
CA PRO A 58 1.23 -1.17 32.22
C PRO A 58 1.55 -2.64 32.51
N ASP A 59 0.54 -3.48 32.81
CA ASP A 59 0.75 -4.87 33.23
C ASP A 59 1.21 -5.79 32.08
N TRP A 60 1.11 -5.31 30.83
CA TRP A 60 1.43 -6.06 29.61
C TRP A 60 2.68 -5.58 28.89
N GLY A 61 3.39 -4.60 29.48
CA GLY A 61 4.38 -3.76 28.79
C GLY A 61 5.43 -4.53 27.99
N LEU A 62 5.88 -5.71 28.41
CA LEU A 62 6.90 -6.48 27.68
C LEU A 62 6.36 -7.27 26.48
N SER A 63 5.20 -7.94 26.63
CA SER A 63 4.61 -8.76 25.56
C SER A 63 3.98 -7.88 24.47
N LEU A 64 3.32 -6.79 24.86
CA LEU A 64 2.79 -5.81 23.92
C LEU A 64 3.90 -5.03 23.22
N ALA A 65 4.96 -4.62 23.94
CA ALA A 65 6.10 -3.97 23.31
C ALA A 65 6.76 -4.88 22.27
N LYS A 66 6.83 -6.20 22.53
CA LYS A 66 7.33 -7.16 21.54
C LYS A 66 6.45 -7.19 20.29
N ILE A 67 5.14 -7.29 20.43
CA ILE A 67 4.20 -7.30 19.30
C ILE A 67 4.28 -6.00 18.49
N ALA A 68 4.37 -4.86 19.17
CA ALA A 68 4.54 -3.56 18.53
C ALA A 68 5.86 -3.47 17.76
N THR A 69 6.96 -3.98 18.34
CA THR A 69 8.27 -4.03 17.67
C THR A 69 8.23 -4.94 16.45
N ASP A 70 7.64 -6.13 16.58
CA ASP A 70 7.49 -7.08 15.47
C ASP A 70 6.66 -6.47 14.33
N PHE A 71 5.61 -5.72 14.68
CA PHE A 71 4.78 -4.99 13.71
C PHE A 71 5.59 -3.93 12.96
N GLN A 72 6.40 -3.13 13.65
CA GLN A 72 7.22 -2.09 13.02
C GLN A 72 8.19 -2.68 12.01
N VAL A 73 8.87 -3.77 12.36
CA VAL A 73 9.77 -4.49 11.44
C VAL A 73 8.98 -5.00 10.23
N LEU A 74 7.82 -5.62 10.48
CA LEU A 74 6.96 -6.14 9.41
C LEU A 74 6.48 -5.04 8.45
N ALA A 75 6.00 -3.91 8.97
CA ALA A 75 5.52 -2.80 8.17
C ALA A 75 6.65 -2.18 7.34
N ARG A 76 7.83 -2.03 7.95
CA ARG A 76 9.05 -1.54 7.27
C ARG A 76 9.48 -2.47 6.13
N ASP A 77 9.55 -3.77 6.39
CA ASP A 77 10.01 -4.77 5.40
C ASP A 77 9.04 -4.93 4.21
N HIS A 78 7.81 -4.46 4.36
CA HIS A 78 6.76 -4.58 3.34
C HIS A 78 6.20 -3.24 2.83
N LYS A 79 6.89 -2.11 3.07
CA LYS A 79 6.51 -0.78 2.54
C LYS A 79 6.17 -0.82 1.05
N GLN A 80 7.02 -1.45 0.24
CA GLN A 80 6.78 -1.57 -1.20
C GLN A 80 5.45 -2.29 -1.51
N ALA A 81 5.16 -3.40 -0.84
CA ALA A 81 3.93 -4.15 -1.08
C ALA A 81 2.67 -3.38 -0.64
N ILE A 82 2.77 -2.63 0.47
CA ILE A 82 1.70 -1.75 0.97
C ILE A 82 1.46 -0.63 -0.05
N TRP A 83 2.53 0.03 -0.49
CA TRP A 83 2.48 1.09 -1.49
C TRP A 83 1.87 0.60 -2.81
N GLU A 84 2.33 -0.54 -3.33
CA GLU A 84 1.81 -1.12 -4.59
C GLU A 84 0.34 -1.50 -4.51
N THR A 85 -0.15 -1.87 -3.32
CA THR A 85 -1.56 -2.25 -3.12
C THR A 85 -2.46 -1.01 -3.07
N THR A 86 -1.95 0.11 -2.54
CA THR A 86 -2.68 1.39 -2.46
C THR A 86 -2.57 2.22 -3.74
N HIS A 87 -1.42 2.15 -4.42
CA HIS A 87 -1.08 2.89 -5.65
C HIS A 87 -1.03 1.97 -6.87
N SER A 88 -1.92 0.99 -6.93
CA SER A 88 -1.97 0.04 -8.03
C SER A 88 -2.47 0.72 -9.30
N PHE A 89 -1.59 0.92 -10.29
CA PHE A 89 -1.99 1.36 -11.63
C PHE A 89 -2.30 0.17 -12.57
N PRO A 90 -3.25 0.33 -13.50
CA PRO A 90 -3.75 -0.78 -14.30
C PRO A 90 -2.74 -1.19 -15.37
N ILE A 91 -2.34 -2.47 -15.36
CA ILE A 91 -1.60 -3.12 -16.43
C ILE A 91 -2.56 -4.10 -17.13
N LEU A 92 -3.09 -3.70 -18.28
CA LEU A 92 -4.12 -4.47 -18.98
C LEU A 92 -3.62 -5.81 -19.50
N ARG A 93 -4.49 -6.82 -19.53
CA ARG A 93 -4.18 -8.17 -20.05
C ARG A 93 -3.57 -8.17 -21.46
N PRO A 94 -4.09 -7.42 -22.46
CA PRO A 94 -3.45 -7.34 -23.76
C PRO A 94 -2.00 -6.85 -23.70
N ARG A 95 -1.69 -5.89 -22.81
CA ARG A 95 -0.32 -5.41 -22.61
C ARG A 95 0.54 -6.46 -21.93
N GLN A 96 0.04 -7.18 -20.94
CA GLN A 96 0.76 -8.32 -20.34
C GLN A 96 1.07 -9.42 -21.36
N SER A 97 0.19 -9.64 -22.34
CA SER A 97 0.42 -10.63 -23.40
C SER A 97 1.40 -10.15 -24.47
N ALA A 98 1.43 -8.85 -24.76
CA ALA A 98 2.32 -8.27 -25.77
C ALA A 98 3.73 -7.98 -25.23
N GLU A 99 3.84 -7.60 -23.96
CA GLU A 99 5.05 -7.01 -23.38
C GLU A 99 5.55 -7.81 -22.17
N PRO A 100 6.73 -8.48 -22.25
CA PRO A 100 7.27 -9.29 -21.15
C PRO A 100 7.49 -8.51 -19.85
N TRP A 101 7.94 -7.26 -19.93
CA TRP A 101 8.14 -6.40 -18.76
C TRP A 101 6.82 -6.17 -18.00
N ALA A 102 5.70 -6.02 -18.72
CA ALA A 102 4.40 -5.76 -18.12
C ALA A 102 3.87 -6.98 -17.35
N ALA A 103 4.06 -8.18 -17.89
CA ALA A 103 3.76 -9.43 -17.19
C ALA A 103 4.65 -9.64 -15.95
N SER A 104 5.94 -9.31 -16.05
CA SER A 104 6.89 -9.39 -14.94
C SER A 104 6.49 -8.46 -13.79
N ILE A 105 6.20 -7.18 -14.08
CA ILE A 105 5.75 -6.22 -13.07
C ILE A 105 4.44 -6.67 -12.42
N TYR A 106 3.45 -7.09 -13.21
CA TYR A 106 2.16 -7.53 -12.68
C TYR A 106 2.30 -8.74 -11.75
N SER A 107 3.04 -9.77 -12.15
CA SER A 107 3.27 -10.95 -11.34
C SER A 107 4.13 -10.66 -10.10
N GLY A 108 5.15 -9.81 -10.23
CA GLY A 108 5.99 -9.37 -9.12
C GLY A 108 5.19 -8.66 -8.03
N ARG A 109 4.32 -7.72 -8.40
CA ARG A 109 3.40 -7.04 -7.47
C ARG A 109 2.49 -8.02 -6.75
N LYS A 110 1.88 -8.94 -7.51
CA LYS A 110 0.98 -9.94 -6.95
C LYS A 110 1.69 -10.85 -5.95
N ASN A 111 2.91 -11.28 -6.27
CA ASN A 111 3.71 -12.13 -5.40
C ASN A 111 4.12 -11.39 -4.11
N ARG A 112 4.63 -10.16 -4.21
CA ARG A 112 4.96 -9.31 -3.05
C ARG A 112 3.74 -9.08 -2.16
N SER A 113 2.61 -8.70 -2.75
CA SER A 113 1.35 -8.47 -2.04
C SER A 113 0.81 -9.75 -1.37
N SER A 114 0.92 -10.91 -2.03
CA SER A 114 0.54 -12.20 -1.43
C SER A 114 1.44 -12.54 -0.24
N HIS A 115 2.75 -12.37 -0.38
CA HIS A 115 3.71 -12.67 0.68
C HIS A 115 3.55 -11.73 1.88
N ALA A 116 3.38 -10.43 1.63
CA ALA A 116 3.12 -9.46 2.69
C ALA A 116 1.82 -9.83 3.44
N ARG A 117 0.72 -10.13 2.72
CA ARG A 117 -0.54 -10.56 3.37
C ARG A 117 -0.38 -11.79 4.25
N GLU A 118 0.42 -12.77 3.84
CA GLU A 118 0.72 -13.94 4.64
C GLU A 118 1.42 -13.54 5.95
N LYS A 119 2.43 -12.67 5.88
CA LYS A 119 3.17 -12.20 7.05
C LYS A 119 2.32 -11.35 8.00
N PHE A 120 1.49 -10.47 7.47
CA PHE A 120 0.52 -9.70 8.26
C PHE A 120 -0.50 -10.58 8.97
N ARG A 121 -1.04 -11.60 8.28
CA ARG A 121 -1.93 -12.58 8.93
C ARG A 121 -1.24 -13.36 10.04
N ALA A 122 -0.01 -13.80 9.81
CA ALA A 122 0.76 -14.52 10.82
C ALA A 122 1.05 -13.65 12.06
N TRP A 123 1.21 -12.34 11.88
CA TRP A 123 1.32 -11.39 12.98
C TRP A 123 -0.03 -11.20 13.70
N GLU A 124 -1.13 -10.99 12.95
CA GLU A 124 -2.49 -10.90 13.52
C GLU A 124 -2.84 -12.14 14.37
N ASP A 125 -2.51 -13.34 13.89
CA ASP A 125 -2.71 -14.60 14.62
C ASP A 125 -1.92 -14.63 15.93
N GLN A 126 -0.68 -14.09 15.96
CA GLN A 126 0.11 -13.99 17.19
C GLN A 126 -0.52 -13.02 18.21
N VAL A 127 -1.07 -11.90 17.75
CA VAL A 127 -1.79 -10.95 18.61
C VAL A 127 -3.02 -11.62 19.23
N LEU A 128 -3.83 -12.30 18.40
CA LEU A 128 -5.02 -13.00 18.85
C LEU A 128 -4.70 -14.13 19.83
N ASP A 129 -3.62 -14.88 19.59
CA ASP A 129 -3.17 -15.92 20.51
C ASP A 129 -2.65 -15.36 21.83
N LEU A 130 -1.96 -14.20 21.82
CA LEU A 130 -1.60 -13.51 23.05
C LEU A 130 -2.86 -13.14 23.82
N ILE A 131 -3.81 -12.47 23.19
CA ILE A 131 -5.11 -12.09 23.77
C ILE A 131 -5.82 -13.29 24.40
N ARG A 132 -5.91 -14.42 23.69
CA ARG A 132 -6.56 -15.64 24.18
C ARG A 132 -5.87 -16.23 25.41
N ARG A 133 -4.53 -16.25 25.44
CA ARG A 133 -3.76 -16.83 26.55
C ARG A 133 -3.79 -15.95 27.80
N THR A 134 -3.95 -14.65 27.59
CA THR A 134 -3.84 -13.63 28.63
C THR A 134 -5.20 -13.21 29.20
N GLY A 135 -6.27 -13.45 28.44
CA GLY A 135 -7.62 -13.04 28.82
C GLY A 135 -7.88 -11.54 28.59
N CYS A 136 -6.97 -10.83 27.93
CA CYS A 136 -7.11 -9.41 27.68
C CYS A 136 -8.09 -9.13 26.53
N CYS A 137 -9.15 -8.38 26.83
CA CYS A 137 -10.12 -7.91 25.85
C CYS A 137 -9.74 -6.56 25.21
N ASP A 138 -8.49 -6.12 25.35
CA ASP A 138 -7.96 -4.88 24.75
C ASP A 138 -7.76 -5.09 23.23
N LEU A 139 -8.88 -5.29 22.54
CA LEU A 139 -8.99 -5.38 21.09
C LEU A 139 -8.70 -4.03 20.43
N ASP A 140 -8.63 -2.96 21.22
CA ASP A 140 -8.22 -1.64 20.77
C ASP A 140 -6.78 -1.64 20.23
N ILE A 141 -5.91 -2.59 20.61
CA ILE A 141 -4.62 -2.80 19.90
C ILE A 141 -4.80 -3.10 18.40
N LEU A 142 -5.89 -3.78 18.02
CA LEU A 142 -6.20 -4.05 16.60
C LEU A 142 -6.89 -2.85 15.93
N LEU A 143 -7.34 -1.88 16.72
CA LEU A 143 -8.01 -0.65 16.27
C LEU A 143 -7.10 0.58 16.38
N ASP A 144 -5.94 0.43 17.03
CA ASP A 144 -5.00 1.52 17.25
C ASP A 144 -4.40 1.92 15.89
N PRO A 145 -4.47 3.21 15.53
CA PRO A 145 -3.87 3.75 14.30
C PRO A 145 -2.40 3.41 14.11
N ALA A 146 -1.67 3.09 15.18
CA ALA A 146 -0.32 2.55 15.17
C ALA A 146 -0.19 1.28 14.31
N PHE A 147 -1.20 0.41 14.34
CA PHE A 147 -1.18 -0.87 13.63
C PHE A 147 -1.87 -0.72 12.27
N LEU A 148 -1.09 -0.28 11.28
CA LEU A 148 -1.51 -0.31 9.89
C LEU A 148 -1.79 -1.75 9.44
N ARG A 149 -3.06 -2.17 9.38
CA ARG A 149 -3.41 -3.46 8.75
C ARG A 149 -3.10 -3.44 7.26
N PHE A 150 -2.67 -4.58 6.71
CA PHE A 150 -2.43 -4.69 5.26
C PHE A 150 -3.75 -4.41 4.50
N PRO A 151 -3.74 -3.61 3.41
CA PRO A 151 -4.97 -3.26 2.71
C PRO A 151 -5.75 -4.50 2.24
N GLN A 152 -7.04 -4.54 2.57
CA GLN A 152 -7.94 -5.61 2.14
C GLN A 152 -8.23 -5.48 0.64
N LYS A 153 -8.69 -6.59 0.02
CA LYS A 153 -9.10 -6.58 -1.39
C LYS A 153 -10.21 -5.58 -1.71
N SER A 154 -11.10 -5.32 -0.75
CA SER A 154 -12.15 -4.30 -0.86
C SER A 154 -11.60 -2.87 -0.85
N GLU A 155 -10.39 -2.68 -0.36
CA GLU A 155 -9.68 -1.40 -0.24
C GLU A 155 -8.62 -1.21 -1.32
N GLU A 156 -8.35 -2.27 -2.12
CA GLU A 156 -7.57 -2.15 -3.34
C GLU A 156 -8.27 -1.14 -4.24
N SER A 157 -7.58 -0.05 -4.56
CA SER A 157 -8.05 0.96 -5.49
C SER A 157 -7.13 1.03 -6.69
N THR A 158 -7.71 1.25 -7.86
CA THR A 158 -6.92 1.53 -9.06
C THR A 158 -6.57 3.01 -9.07
N TRP A 159 -5.28 3.30 -9.01
CA TRP A 159 -4.73 4.64 -9.26
C TRP A 159 -4.66 4.86 -10.78
N PHE A 160 -5.23 5.96 -11.26
CA PHE A 160 -5.21 6.37 -12.66
C PHE A 160 -4.23 7.55 -12.80
N PRO A 161 -2.96 7.31 -13.18
CA PRO A 161 -1.94 8.34 -13.17
C PRO A 161 -2.32 9.53 -14.05
N GLY A 162 -2.25 10.74 -13.51
CA GLY A 162 -2.52 11.97 -14.25
C GLY A 162 -3.98 12.41 -14.28
N ARG A 163 -4.89 11.61 -13.71
CA ARG A 163 -6.30 11.97 -13.56
C ARG A 163 -6.48 13.26 -12.77
N GLU A 164 -5.76 13.43 -11.68
CA GLU A 164 -5.89 14.56 -10.76
C GLU A 164 -5.62 15.87 -11.51
N ALA A 165 -4.58 15.90 -12.33
CA ALA A 165 -4.31 17.02 -13.24
C ALA A 165 -5.46 17.23 -14.24
N LEU A 166 -5.93 16.18 -14.91
CA LEU A 166 -7.01 16.28 -15.90
C LEU A 166 -8.32 16.79 -15.28
N ALA A 167 -8.68 16.32 -14.09
CA ALA A 167 -9.89 16.76 -13.36
C ALA A 167 -9.84 18.24 -12.99
N GLU A 168 -8.65 18.80 -12.83
CA GLU A 168 -8.41 20.21 -12.55
C GLU A 168 -8.17 21.07 -13.81
N GLY A 169 -8.36 20.49 -15.01
CA GLY A 169 -8.11 21.18 -16.28
C GLY A 169 -6.62 21.42 -16.59
N ARG A 170 -5.71 20.80 -15.83
CA ARG A 170 -4.27 20.81 -16.08
C ARG A 170 -3.91 19.78 -17.16
N SER A 171 -2.79 19.98 -17.85
CA SER A 171 -2.27 18.97 -18.77
C SER A 171 -1.87 17.70 -18.02
N ALA A 172 -2.16 16.53 -18.59
CA ALA A 172 -1.67 15.28 -18.05
C ALA A 172 -0.13 15.29 -17.90
N PRO A 173 0.41 14.67 -16.85
CA PRO A 173 1.85 14.49 -16.71
C PRO A 173 2.39 13.71 -17.92
N LYS A 174 3.67 13.92 -18.24
CA LYS A 174 4.37 13.17 -19.30
C LYS A 174 5.15 11.98 -18.77
N VAL A 175 5.32 11.90 -17.45
CA VAL A 175 6.19 10.95 -16.76
C VAL A 175 5.42 10.40 -15.56
N LEU A 176 5.51 9.08 -15.37
CA LEU A 176 4.73 8.36 -14.38
C LEU A 176 5.03 8.80 -12.94
N SER A 177 6.29 9.06 -12.59
CA SER A 177 6.64 9.50 -11.23
C SER A 177 6.11 10.88 -10.88
N TYR A 178 5.98 11.78 -11.86
CA TYR A 178 5.34 13.08 -11.63
C TYR A 178 3.85 12.94 -11.34
N ALA A 179 3.20 11.91 -11.88
CA ALA A 179 1.79 11.66 -11.60
C ALA A 179 1.52 11.36 -10.12
N LEU A 180 2.51 10.87 -9.37
CA LEU A 180 2.40 10.65 -7.92
C LEU A 180 2.41 11.93 -7.09
N ARG A 181 2.88 13.03 -7.67
CA ARG A 181 3.07 14.32 -6.98
C ARG A 181 1.95 15.32 -7.26
N LEU A 182 0.89 14.89 -7.97
CA LEU A 182 -0.25 15.71 -8.41
C LEU A 182 -1.43 15.63 -7.46
#